data_AF-A0A963RA05-F1
#
_entry.id   AF-A0A963RA05-F1
#
_cell.length_a   1.000
_cell.length_b   1.000
_cell.length_c   1.000
_cell.angle_alpha   90.00
_cell.angle_beta   90.00
_cell.angle_gamma   90.00
#
_symmetry.space_group_name_H-M   'P 1'
#
loop_
_entity.id
_entity.type
_entity.pdbx_description
1 polymer ?
#
loop_
_entity_poly.entity_id
_entity_poly.type
_entity_poly.pdbx_seq_one_letter_code
_entity_poly.pdbx_strand_id
1 'polypeptide(L)'
;MSDERKGTDRRPVSDVSSGVGLSGLLGLFIWLAVCRNWPQIADAFSLPGPREPLAGPYASLAALLFSGTLMVAWSLLVDKVHLRPSTGIDWKSPKPISATLDVSITKLAGLWATFAIIGFIYCIARWYWDGQYLFAMEVIGAAAVPLFLLSVPYVLWLDRYLVNPRDGAWHFGAMLIGREPYDAEEVKSHFRSWAVKGFFCAFMISILPGGFAYIVTLDIASLTGDPVRISSGLIELLFLIDVQIAMVGYLLTMKPLDAHIRSANPFIAGWVAALICYPPFILMGDGGPLNYHPGTADWTYWLQGHPLLLIVWGALLVVLTGIYAWATVIFGIRFS
;
A
#
# COMPACT_ATOMS: atom_id res chain seq x y z
N MET A 1 31.05 22.77 38.75
CA MET A 1 31.31 22.31 37.36
C MET A 1 30.18 21.38 36.96
N SER A 2 29.06 21.97 36.53
CA SER A 2 27.91 21.27 35.95
C SER A 2 28.02 21.44 34.44
N ASP A 3 28.55 20.43 33.77
CA ASP A 3 28.67 20.41 32.32
C ASP A 3 27.33 19.93 31.74
N GLU A 4 26.39 20.87 31.59
CA GLU A 4 25.15 20.65 30.85
C GLU A 4 25.50 20.38 29.39
N ARG A 5 25.39 19.12 28.97
CA ARG A 5 25.37 18.76 27.55
C ARG A 5 24.19 19.48 26.89
N LYS A 6 24.48 20.60 26.22
CA LYS A 6 23.64 21.18 25.16
C LYS A 6 23.58 20.16 24.02
N GLY A 7 22.67 19.19 24.15
CA GLY A 7 22.22 18.39 23.01
C GLY A 7 21.58 19.36 22.02
N THR A 8 22.21 19.55 20.87
CA THR A 8 21.59 20.25 19.75
C THR A 8 20.26 19.58 19.45
N ASP A 9 19.17 20.34 19.55
CA ASP A 9 17.79 19.91 19.33
C ASP A 9 17.55 19.64 17.83
N ARG A 10 18.33 18.71 17.29
CA ARG A 10 18.32 18.34 15.88
C ARG A 10 17.15 17.38 15.74
N ARG A 11 16.11 17.83 15.03
CA ARG A 11 14.96 17.00 14.67
C ARG A 11 15.45 15.61 14.24
N PRO A 12 14.82 14.52 14.72
CA PRO A 12 15.17 13.18 14.29
C PRO A 12 15.22 13.16 12.76
N VAL A 13 16.27 12.56 12.20
CA VAL A 13 16.39 12.40 10.75
C VAL A 13 15.19 11.55 10.30
N SER A 14 14.43 12.05 9.31
CA SER A 14 13.33 11.28 8.73
C SER A 14 13.85 9.92 8.28
N ASP A 15 13.15 8.85 8.68
CA ASP A 15 13.50 7.48 8.31
C ASP A 15 13.36 7.24 6.79
N VAL A 16 12.62 8.11 6.08
CA VAL A 16 12.37 8.05 4.63
C VAL A 16 12.84 9.33 3.95
N SER A 17 13.56 9.18 2.84
CA SER A 17 13.93 10.28 1.93
C SER A 17 12.74 10.65 1.07
N SER A 18 12.47 11.95 0.89
CA SER A 18 11.45 12.43 -0.06
C SER A 18 11.66 11.89 -1.48
N GLY A 19 12.90 11.52 -1.83
CA GLY A 19 13.25 10.96 -3.14
C GLY A 19 12.52 9.66 -3.47
N VAL A 20 12.22 8.81 -2.47
CA VAL A 20 11.48 7.55 -2.72
C VAL A 20 10.06 7.87 -3.17
N GLY A 21 9.34 8.69 -2.42
CA GLY A 21 7.97 9.11 -2.76
C GLY A 21 7.89 9.80 -4.12
N LEU A 22 8.80 10.74 -4.37
CA LEU A 22 8.89 11.45 -5.66
C LEU A 22 9.20 10.51 -6.82
N SER A 23 10.03 9.49 -6.62
CA SER A 23 10.29 8.45 -7.63
C SER A 23 9.05 7.61 -7.92
N GLY A 24 8.25 7.31 -6.90
CA GLY A 24 6.95 6.66 -7.06
C GLY A 24 5.98 7.49 -7.88
N LEU A 25 5.86 8.79 -7.56
CA LEU A 25 5.05 9.73 -8.35
C LEU A 25 5.49 9.79 -9.80
N LEU A 26 6.81 9.88 -10.05
CA LEU A 26 7.35 9.87 -11.40
C LEU A 26 6.94 8.60 -12.16
N GLY A 27 7.03 7.43 -11.51
CA GLY A 27 6.63 6.15 -12.11
C GLY A 27 5.15 6.12 -12.44
N LEU A 28 4.30 6.59 -11.53
CA LEU A 28 2.86 6.71 -11.72
C LEU A 28 2.53 7.63 -12.89
N PHE A 29 3.11 8.84 -12.94
CA PHE A 29 2.83 9.81 -14.00
C PHE A 29 3.34 9.35 -15.37
N ILE A 30 4.49 8.66 -15.44
CA ILE A 30 4.96 8.03 -16.68
C ILE A 30 3.92 7.03 -17.17
N TRP A 31 3.44 6.15 -16.29
CA TRP A 31 2.47 5.14 -16.68
C TRP A 31 1.11 5.73 -17.06
N LEU A 32 0.63 6.74 -16.32
CA LEU A 32 -0.58 7.48 -16.68
C LEU A 32 -0.45 8.13 -18.05
N ALA A 33 0.69 8.75 -18.35
CA ALA A 33 0.95 9.33 -19.67
C ALA A 33 0.89 8.27 -20.78
N VAL A 34 1.47 7.09 -20.56
CA VAL A 34 1.38 5.96 -21.50
C VAL A 34 -0.07 5.52 -21.69
N CYS A 35 -0.81 5.30 -20.60
CA CYS A 35 -2.19 4.81 -20.66
C CYS A 35 -3.13 5.80 -21.36
N ARG A 36 -2.96 7.09 -21.09
CA ARG A 36 -3.76 8.16 -21.71
C ARG A 36 -3.48 8.33 -23.20
N ASN A 37 -2.22 8.16 -23.62
CA ASN A 37 -1.78 8.35 -25.00
C ASN A 37 -1.59 7.03 -25.75
N TRP A 38 -2.16 5.93 -25.23
CA TRP A 38 -2.03 4.61 -25.84
C TRP A 38 -2.47 4.55 -27.31
N PRO A 39 -3.57 5.22 -27.75
CA PRO A 39 -3.94 5.21 -29.17
C PRO A 39 -2.81 5.72 -30.08
N GLN A 40 -2.21 6.85 -29.72
CA GLN A 40 -1.12 7.47 -30.48
C GLN A 40 0.15 6.62 -30.45
N ILE A 41 0.47 6.02 -29.29
CA ILE A 41 1.61 5.11 -29.13
C ILE A 41 1.40 3.85 -29.97
N ALA A 42 0.23 3.22 -29.89
CA ALA A 42 -0.10 2.01 -30.63
C ALA A 42 -0.05 2.25 -32.15
N ASP A 43 -0.50 3.40 -32.62
CA ASP A 43 -0.42 3.77 -34.03
C ASP A 43 1.03 4.06 -34.47
N ALA A 44 1.79 4.82 -33.68
CA ALA A 44 3.18 5.14 -33.99
C ALA A 44 4.07 3.89 -34.13
N PHE A 45 3.81 2.85 -33.32
CA PHE A 45 4.57 1.60 -33.33
C PHE A 45 3.86 0.44 -34.06
N SER A 46 2.71 0.69 -34.70
CA SER A 46 1.91 -0.35 -35.37
C SER A 46 1.61 -1.56 -34.47
N LEU A 47 1.34 -1.32 -33.18
CA LEU A 47 1.05 -2.35 -32.20
C LEU A 47 -0.36 -2.91 -32.38
N PRO A 48 -0.60 -4.22 -32.13
CA PRO A 48 -1.94 -4.79 -32.14
C PRO A 48 -2.78 -4.28 -30.96
N GLY A 49 -4.12 -4.33 -31.08
CA GLY A 49 -5.07 -4.00 -30.00
C GLY A 49 -5.94 -2.78 -30.28
N PRO A 50 -6.84 -2.41 -29.35
CA PRO A 50 -7.73 -1.27 -29.52
C PRO A 50 -6.98 0.07 -29.42
N ARG A 51 -7.48 1.09 -30.13
CA ARG A 51 -6.96 2.47 -30.13
C ARG A 51 -7.74 3.32 -29.12
N GLU A 52 -7.69 2.89 -27.87
CA GLU A 52 -8.37 3.56 -26.76
C GLU A 52 -7.41 3.72 -25.56
N PRO A 53 -7.66 4.70 -24.66
CA PRO A 53 -6.89 4.81 -23.44
C PRO A 53 -6.93 3.53 -22.60
N LEU A 54 -5.79 3.11 -22.05
CA LEU A 54 -5.69 1.91 -21.22
C LEU A 54 -6.24 2.17 -19.81
N ALA A 55 -7.56 2.18 -19.68
CA ALA A 55 -8.26 2.49 -18.43
C ALA A 55 -8.65 1.24 -17.62
N GLY A 56 -8.32 0.04 -18.09
CA GLY A 56 -8.74 -1.22 -17.48
C GLY A 56 -8.07 -1.54 -16.13
N PRO A 57 -8.64 -2.49 -15.36
CA PRO A 57 -8.17 -2.83 -14.01
C PRO A 57 -6.75 -3.43 -13.98
N TYR A 58 -6.31 -4.15 -15.02
CA TYR A 58 -4.92 -4.61 -15.09
C TYR A 58 -3.93 -3.47 -15.39
N ALA A 59 -4.36 -2.40 -16.08
CA ALA A 59 -3.54 -1.22 -16.26
C ALA A 59 -3.37 -0.45 -14.93
N SER A 60 -4.39 -0.44 -14.07
CA SER A 60 -4.27 0.14 -12.73
C SER A 60 -3.29 -0.64 -11.85
N LEU A 61 -3.27 -1.98 -11.93
CA LEU A 61 -2.25 -2.80 -11.28
C LEU A 61 -0.84 -2.57 -11.84
N ALA A 62 -0.73 -2.45 -13.17
CA ALA A 62 0.56 -2.18 -13.80
C ALA A 62 1.17 -0.87 -13.28
N ALA A 63 0.36 0.14 -12.95
CA ALA A 63 0.81 1.39 -12.35
C ALA A 63 1.63 1.18 -11.06
N LEU A 64 1.28 0.17 -10.25
CA LEU A 64 2.03 -0.22 -9.04
C LEU A 64 3.42 -0.72 -9.40
N LEU A 65 3.56 -1.45 -10.52
CA LEU A 65 4.86 -1.93 -10.99
C LEU A 65 5.75 -0.76 -11.40
N PHE A 66 5.23 0.22 -12.14
CA PHE A 66 6.01 1.39 -12.54
C PHE A 66 6.43 2.23 -11.32
N SER A 67 5.47 2.51 -10.43
CA SER A 67 5.71 3.29 -9.20
C SER A 67 6.68 2.55 -8.27
N GLY A 68 6.40 1.28 -7.97
CA GLY A 68 7.22 0.42 -7.12
C GLY A 68 8.62 0.18 -7.67
N THR A 69 8.78 -0.01 -8.99
CA THR A 69 10.11 -0.19 -9.60
C THR A 69 10.99 1.02 -9.36
N LEU A 70 10.49 2.24 -9.60
CA LEU A 70 11.29 3.45 -9.38
C LEU A 70 11.54 3.71 -7.89
N MET A 71 10.57 3.43 -7.02
CA MET A 71 10.74 3.51 -5.56
C MET A 71 11.82 2.54 -5.06
N VAL A 72 11.82 1.30 -5.53
CA VAL A 72 12.83 0.28 -5.20
C VAL A 72 14.19 0.67 -5.75
N ALA A 73 14.26 1.11 -7.00
CA ALA A 73 15.50 1.56 -7.62
C ALA A 73 16.14 2.72 -6.85
N TRP A 74 15.34 3.74 -6.48
CA TRP A 74 15.82 4.84 -5.64
C TRP A 74 16.31 4.33 -4.28
N SER A 75 15.50 3.50 -3.62
CA SER A 75 15.80 2.97 -2.29
C SER A 75 17.10 2.16 -2.26
N LEU A 76 17.37 1.38 -3.30
CA LEU A 76 18.55 0.52 -3.37
C LEU A 76 19.79 1.24 -3.92
N LEU A 77 19.64 2.04 -4.98
CA LEU A 77 20.78 2.64 -5.68
C LEU A 77 21.23 3.95 -5.06
N VAL A 78 20.29 4.77 -4.60
CA VAL A 78 20.55 6.12 -4.05
C VAL A 78 20.62 6.06 -2.53
N ASP A 79 19.52 5.68 -1.88
CA ASP A 79 19.42 5.69 -0.41
C ASP A 79 20.16 4.51 0.24
N LYS A 80 20.46 3.47 -0.54
CA LYS A 80 21.14 2.23 -0.13
C LYS A 80 20.56 1.65 1.16
N VAL A 81 19.23 1.62 1.25
CA VAL A 81 18.50 1.21 2.47
C VAL A 81 18.85 -0.21 2.91
N HIS A 82 19.21 -1.08 1.96
CA HIS A 82 19.64 -2.45 2.21
C HIS A 82 20.90 -2.55 3.08
N LEU A 83 21.73 -1.50 3.16
CA LEU A 83 22.93 -1.46 4.02
C LEU A 83 22.66 -0.89 5.41
N ARG A 84 21.43 -0.44 5.69
CA ARG A 84 21.11 0.17 6.99
C ARG A 84 21.07 -0.89 8.09
N PRO A 85 21.62 -0.60 9.29
CA PRO A 85 21.52 -1.52 10.43
C PRO A 85 20.08 -1.86 10.83
N SER A 86 19.12 -0.96 10.59
CA SER A 86 17.69 -1.14 10.86
C SER A 86 17.07 -2.35 10.13
N THR A 87 17.66 -2.79 9.02
CA THR A 87 17.21 -3.99 8.31
C THR A 87 17.41 -5.27 9.14
N GLY A 88 18.39 -5.27 10.04
CA GLY A 88 18.84 -6.46 10.78
C GLY A 88 19.58 -7.47 9.89
N ILE A 89 20.14 -7.02 8.76
CA ILE A 89 20.88 -7.85 7.81
C ILE A 89 22.38 -7.58 7.93
N ASP A 90 23.17 -8.64 8.10
CA ASP A 90 24.63 -8.62 7.95
C ASP A 90 25.05 -9.30 6.65
N TRP A 91 25.24 -8.49 5.60
CA TRP A 91 25.67 -8.97 4.29
C TRP A 91 27.09 -9.57 4.27
N LYS A 92 27.93 -9.27 5.28
CA LYS A 92 29.34 -9.70 5.30
C LYS A 92 29.52 -11.08 5.90
N SER A 93 28.54 -11.59 6.65
CA SER A 93 28.65 -12.84 7.40
C SER A 93 27.53 -13.84 7.03
N PRO A 94 27.50 -14.36 5.78
CA PRO A 94 26.49 -15.33 5.38
C PRO A 94 26.67 -16.66 6.12
N LYS A 95 25.63 -17.10 6.80
CA LYS A 95 25.55 -18.45 7.39
C LYS A 95 25.35 -19.51 6.28
N PRO A 96 25.91 -20.72 6.43
CA PRO A 96 25.59 -21.85 5.56
C PRO A 96 24.09 -22.19 5.62
N ILE A 97 23.48 -22.60 4.51
CA ILE A 97 22.05 -22.95 4.45
C ILE A 97 21.71 -24.03 5.48
N SER A 98 22.57 -25.03 5.66
CA SER A 98 22.37 -26.10 6.64
C SER A 98 22.25 -25.58 8.08
N ALA A 99 22.89 -24.45 8.41
CA ALA A 99 22.83 -23.86 9.74
C ALA A 99 21.54 -23.05 9.99
N THR A 100 20.81 -22.69 8.94
CA THR A 100 19.56 -21.90 9.05
C THR A 100 18.33 -22.69 8.62
N LEU A 101 18.49 -23.89 8.07
CA LEU A 101 17.42 -24.67 7.44
C LEU A 101 16.24 -24.92 8.39
N ASP A 102 16.50 -25.34 9.63
CA ASP A 102 15.46 -25.61 10.61
C ASP A 102 14.66 -24.35 10.98
N VAL A 103 15.36 -23.20 11.08
CA VAL A 103 14.74 -21.90 11.31
C VAL A 103 13.87 -21.51 10.12
N SER A 104 14.40 -21.63 8.91
CA SER A 104 13.69 -21.29 7.68
C SER A 104 12.44 -22.16 7.45
N ILE A 105 12.53 -23.47 7.69
CA ILE A 105 11.38 -24.39 7.58
C ILE A 105 10.30 -24.03 8.59
N THR A 106 10.68 -23.77 9.85
CA THR A 106 9.74 -23.37 10.91
C THR A 106 9.06 -22.05 10.53
N LYS A 107 9.81 -21.07 10.01
CA LYS A 107 9.28 -19.79 9.55
C LYS A 107 8.33 -19.95 8.37
N LEU A 108 8.68 -20.77 7.38
CA LEU A 108 7.81 -21.06 6.24
C LEU A 108 6.50 -21.70 6.69
N ALA A 109 6.52 -22.62 7.65
CA ALA A 109 5.31 -23.20 8.21
C ALA A 109 4.39 -22.14 8.82
N GLY A 110 4.94 -21.23 9.63
CA GLY A 110 4.17 -20.11 10.19
C GLY A 110 3.64 -19.14 9.13
N LEU A 111 4.47 -18.79 8.13
CA LEU A 111 4.07 -17.91 7.04
C LEU A 111 2.94 -18.51 6.20
N TRP A 112 3.06 -19.77 5.80
CA TRP A 112 2.04 -20.46 5.02
C TRP A 112 0.74 -20.68 5.80
N ALA A 113 0.84 -21.00 7.09
CA ALA A 113 -0.35 -21.06 7.95
C ALA A 113 -1.04 -19.69 8.03
N THR A 114 -0.27 -18.60 8.07
CA THR A 114 -0.82 -17.24 8.05
C THR A 114 -1.57 -16.95 6.74
N PHE A 115 -0.97 -17.30 5.59
CA PHE A 115 -1.63 -17.17 4.29
C PHE A 115 -2.89 -18.01 4.18
N ALA A 116 -2.86 -19.25 4.69
CA ALA A 116 -4.01 -20.14 4.70
C ALA A 116 -5.16 -19.58 5.56
N ILE A 117 -4.85 -19.02 6.74
CA ILE A 117 -5.85 -18.40 7.61
C ILE A 117 -6.49 -17.18 6.92
N ILE A 118 -5.68 -16.30 6.33
CA ILE A 118 -6.18 -15.13 5.59
C ILE A 118 -7.04 -15.57 4.41
N GLY A 119 -6.57 -16.52 3.60
CA GLY A 119 -7.33 -17.07 2.48
C GLY A 119 -8.65 -17.71 2.91
N PHE A 120 -8.65 -18.45 4.02
CA PHE A 120 -9.87 -18.99 4.60
C PHE A 120 -10.86 -17.89 5.01
N ILE A 121 -10.36 -16.81 5.64
CA ILE A 121 -11.19 -15.65 5.98
C ILE A 121 -11.82 -15.03 4.73
N TYR A 122 -11.06 -14.86 3.65
CA TYR A 122 -11.60 -14.36 2.38
C TYR A 122 -12.67 -15.28 1.78
N CYS A 123 -12.53 -16.60 1.93
CA CYS A 123 -13.54 -17.54 1.44
C CYS A 123 -14.84 -17.53 2.26
N ILE A 124 -14.78 -17.35 3.59
CA ILE A 124 -15.98 -17.35 4.45
C ILE A 124 -16.71 -16.00 4.44
N ALA A 125 -15.96 -14.91 4.30
CA ALA A 125 -16.50 -13.55 4.35
C ALA A 125 -17.11 -13.17 2.99
N ARG A 126 -18.43 -13.35 2.89
CA ARG A 126 -19.20 -13.20 1.63
C ARG A 126 -19.02 -11.85 0.92
N TRP A 127 -18.75 -10.76 1.65
CA TRP A 127 -18.59 -9.44 1.04
C TRP A 127 -17.36 -9.34 0.12
N TYR A 128 -16.35 -10.19 0.28
CA TYR A 128 -15.22 -10.23 -0.66
C TYR A 128 -15.60 -10.79 -2.03
N TRP A 129 -16.77 -11.42 -2.14
CA TRP A 129 -17.28 -12.02 -3.37
C TRP A 129 -18.41 -11.19 -3.98
N ASP A 130 -18.41 -9.88 -3.74
CA ASP A 130 -19.38 -8.94 -4.28
C ASP A 130 -18.71 -7.65 -4.80
N GLY A 131 -19.32 -7.07 -5.84
CA GLY A 131 -18.90 -5.82 -6.45
C GLY A 131 -17.40 -5.72 -6.76
N GLN A 132 -16.78 -4.63 -6.32
CA GLN A 132 -15.40 -4.28 -6.58
C GLN A 132 -14.37 -5.22 -5.91
N TYR A 133 -14.76 -5.98 -4.88
CA TYR A 133 -13.85 -6.96 -4.26
C TYR A 133 -13.59 -8.19 -5.12
N LEU A 134 -14.42 -8.48 -6.13
CA LEU A 134 -14.19 -9.59 -7.06
C LEU A 134 -12.82 -9.48 -7.75
N PHE A 135 -12.47 -8.26 -8.19
CA PHE A 135 -11.15 -8.01 -8.76
C PHE A 135 -10.03 -8.23 -7.74
N ALA A 136 -10.23 -7.81 -6.49
CA ALA A 136 -9.26 -8.06 -5.43
C ALA A 136 -9.05 -9.57 -5.18
N MET A 137 -10.13 -10.36 -5.15
CA MET A 137 -10.03 -11.81 -4.98
C MET A 137 -9.36 -12.50 -6.16
N GLU A 138 -9.61 -12.04 -7.38
CA GLU A 138 -8.91 -12.53 -8.56
C GLU A 138 -7.40 -12.30 -8.45
N VAL A 139 -6.98 -11.07 -8.13
CA VAL A 139 -5.57 -10.69 -7.99
C VAL A 139 -4.90 -11.44 -6.85
N ILE A 140 -5.54 -11.51 -5.68
CA ILE A 140 -5.01 -12.24 -4.51
C ILE A 140 -4.93 -13.73 -4.81
N GLY A 141 -5.95 -14.31 -5.44
CA GLY A 141 -5.97 -15.72 -5.84
C GLY A 141 -4.84 -16.04 -6.81
N ALA A 142 -4.64 -15.20 -7.82
CA ALA A 142 -3.54 -15.33 -8.77
C ALA A 142 -2.17 -15.14 -8.09
N ALA A 143 -2.05 -14.22 -7.14
CA ALA A 143 -0.81 -13.95 -6.40
C ALA A 143 -0.46 -15.02 -5.36
N ALA A 144 -1.43 -15.78 -4.85
CA ALA A 144 -1.22 -16.77 -3.79
C ALA A 144 -0.19 -17.85 -4.19
N VAL A 145 -0.28 -18.37 -5.41
CA VAL A 145 0.64 -19.39 -5.93
C VAL A 145 2.09 -18.88 -6.04
N PRO A 146 2.38 -17.78 -6.77
CA PRO A 146 3.74 -17.26 -6.84
C PRO A 146 4.26 -16.80 -5.47
N LEU A 147 3.43 -16.22 -4.60
CA LEU A 147 3.86 -15.85 -3.24
C LEU A 147 4.27 -17.08 -2.42
N PHE A 148 3.51 -18.17 -2.47
CA PHE A 148 3.84 -19.43 -1.81
C PHE A 148 5.16 -20.03 -2.34
N LEU A 149 5.33 -20.07 -3.65
CA LEU A 149 6.52 -20.63 -4.28
C LEU A 149 7.76 -19.77 -4.03
N LEU A 150 7.65 -18.45 -4.17
CA LEU A 150 8.76 -17.51 -4.02
C LEU A 150 9.13 -17.26 -2.56
N SER A 151 8.24 -17.53 -1.59
CA SER A 151 8.60 -17.43 -0.18
C SER A 151 9.71 -18.41 0.19
N VAL A 152 9.78 -19.60 -0.44
CA VAL A 152 10.80 -20.62 -0.16
C VAL A 152 12.21 -20.12 -0.45
N PRO A 153 12.59 -19.78 -1.71
CA PRO A 153 13.92 -19.27 -1.99
C PRO A 153 14.21 -17.96 -1.26
N TYR A 154 13.20 -17.10 -1.06
CA TYR A 154 13.38 -15.85 -0.33
C TYR A 154 13.77 -16.06 1.13
N VAL A 155 13.02 -16.88 1.88
CA VAL A 155 13.29 -17.15 3.31
C VAL A 155 14.61 -17.89 3.47
N LEU A 156 14.86 -18.92 2.67
CA LEU A 156 16.12 -19.69 2.71
C LEU A 156 17.34 -18.82 2.39
N TRP A 157 17.19 -17.85 1.49
CA TRP A 157 18.26 -16.90 1.19
C TRP A 157 18.44 -15.88 2.32
N LEU A 158 17.37 -15.23 2.76
CA LEU A 158 17.44 -14.10 3.68
C LEU A 158 17.92 -14.52 5.08
N ASP A 159 17.44 -15.65 5.61
CA ASP A 159 17.79 -16.11 6.96
C ASP A 159 19.30 -16.33 7.16
N ARG A 160 20.03 -16.57 6.07
CA ARG A 160 21.50 -16.68 6.09
C ARG A 160 22.19 -15.39 6.50
N TYR A 161 21.56 -14.25 6.24
CA TYR A 161 22.13 -12.93 6.48
C TYR A 161 21.49 -12.22 7.67
N LEU A 162 20.37 -12.73 8.21
CA LEU A 162 19.72 -12.11 9.36
C LEU A 162 20.55 -12.31 10.63
N VAL A 163 20.73 -11.20 11.36
CA VAL A 163 21.32 -11.21 12.71
C VAL A 163 20.43 -12.06 13.63
N ASN A 164 19.13 -11.73 13.67
CA ASN A 164 18.09 -12.46 14.40
C ASN A 164 17.05 -13.02 13.41
N PRO A 165 17.17 -14.30 12.99
CA PRO A 165 16.27 -14.88 12.00
C PRO A 165 14.93 -15.36 12.61
N ARG A 166 14.80 -15.44 13.94
CA ARG A 166 13.57 -15.87 14.62
C ARG A 166 12.61 -14.68 14.78
N ASP A 167 11.81 -14.42 13.76
CA ASP A 167 10.78 -13.37 13.73
C ASP A 167 9.38 -13.89 14.10
N GLY A 168 8.36 -13.04 14.05
CA GLY A 168 6.98 -13.41 14.37
C GLY A 168 6.45 -14.61 13.55
N ALA A 169 6.85 -14.75 12.29
CA ALA A 169 6.49 -15.90 11.47
C ALA A 169 7.17 -17.19 11.97
N TRP A 170 8.42 -17.10 12.40
CA TRP A 170 9.10 -18.21 13.07
C TRP A 170 8.42 -18.59 14.39
N HIS A 171 8.10 -17.62 15.25
CA HIS A 171 7.43 -17.90 16.54
C HIS A 171 6.05 -18.53 16.35
N PHE A 172 5.29 -18.06 15.35
CA PHE A 172 4.01 -18.68 15.00
C PHE A 172 4.19 -20.11 14.48
N GLY A 173 5.19 -20.35 13.62
CA GLY A 173 5.53 -21.70 13.17
C GLY A 173 5.95 -22.63 14.31
N ALA A 174 6.79 -22.14 15.23
CA ALA A 174 7.22 -22.88 16.41
C ALA A 174 6.03 -23.26 17.31
N MET A 175 5.07 -22.34 17.51
CA MET A 175 3.82 -22.62 18.22
C MET A 175 3.00 -23.75 17.56
N LEU A 176 2.88 -23.75 16.23
CA LEU A 176 2.12 -24.76 15.49
C LEU A 176 2.79 -26.13 15.50
N ILE A 177 4.11 -26.16 15.37
CA ILE A 177 4.91 -27.40 15.33
C ILE A 177 5.08 -28.00 16.73
N GLY A 178 5.13 -27.18 17.77
CA GLY A 178 5.22 -27.61 19.17
C GLY A 178 6.58 -28.20 19.57
N ARG A 179 7.63 -28.01 18.77
CA ARG A 179 8.99 -28.56 19.04
C ARG A 179 9.94 -27.58 19.72
N GLU A 180 9.79 -26.30 19.43
CA GLU A 180 10.69 -25.23 19.89
C GLU A 180 9.92 -24.27 20.82
N PRO A 181 10.57 -23.65 21.82
CA PRO A 181 9.95 -22.61 22.61
C PRO A 181 9.65 -21.39 21.74
N TYR A 182 8.45 -20.84 21.88
CA TYR A 182 8.01 -19.62 21.20
C TYR A 182 7.67 -18.52 22.20
N ASP A 183 7.73 -17.26 21.75
CA ASP A 183 7.27 -16.11 22.51
C ASP A 183 5.82 -15.78 22.11
N ALA A 184 4.91 -15.81 23.07
CA ALA A 184 3.50 -15.53 22.84
C ALA A 184 3.24 -14.07 22.42
N GLU A 185 4.05 -13.11 22.85
CA GLU A 185 3.89 -11.70 22.46
C GLU A 185 4.28 -11.48 21.00
N GLU A 186 5.32 -12.18 20.51
CA GLU A 186 5.70 -12.17 19.09
C GLU A 186 4.59 -12.77 18.22
N VAL A 187 3.94 -13.85 18.67
CA VAL A 187 2.79 -14.43 17.96
C VAL A 187 1.62 -13.44 17.90
N LYS A 188 1.26 -12.80 19.02
CA LYS A 188 0.19 -11.78 19.03
C LYS A 188 0.53 -10.59 18.13
N SER A 189 1.79 -10.14 18.14
CA SER A 189 2.28 -9.07 17.27
C SER A 189 2.14 -9.45 15.79
N HIS A 190 2.59 -10.65 15.43
CA HIS A 190 2.45 -11.22 14.09
C HIS A 190 0.99 -11.24 13.63
N PHE A 191 0.07 -11.75 14.45
CA PHE A 191 -1.36 -11.77 14.10
C PHE A 191 -1.93 -10.37 13.88
N ARG A 192 -1.61 -9.40 14.74
CA ARG A 192 -2.06 -8.01 14.54
C ARG A 192 -1.54 -7.45 13.22
N SER A 193 -0.24 -7.56 12.97
CA SER A 193 0.40 -7.09 11.74
C SER A 193 -0.21 -7.70 10.48
N TRP A 194 -0.43 -9.01 10.47
CA TRP A 194 -1.03 -9.72 9.34
C TRP A 194 -2.54 -9.49 9.21
N ALA A 195 -3.26 -9.22 10.30
CA ALA A 195 -4.67 -8.84 10.25
C ALA A 195 -4.86 -7.47 9.60
N VAL A 196 -4.03 -6.47 9.92
CA VAL A 196 -4.04 -5.18 9.20
C VAL A 196 -3.76 -5.45 7.72
N LYS A 197 -2.71 -6.24 7.42
CA LYS A 197 -2.32 -6.53 6.04
C LYS A 197 -3.40 -7.24 5.23
N GLY A 198 -4.00 -8.29 5.76
CA GLY A 198 -5.08 -9.01 5.11
C GLY A 198 -6.26 -8.07 4.83
N PHE A 199 -6.73 -7.35 5.85
CA PHE A 199 -7.88 -6.46 5.68
C PHE A 199 -7.65 -5.36 4.62
N PHE A 200 -6.58 -4.59 4.76
CA PHE A 200 -6.36 -3.41 3.93
C PHE A 200 -5.79 -3.73 2.54
N CYS A 201 -5.08 -4.85 2.36
CA CYS A 201 -4.59 -5.23 1.04
C CYS A 201 -5.76 -5.52 0.08
N ALA A 202 -6.75 -6.31 0.53
CA ALA A 202 -7.93 -6.58 -0.28
C ALA A 202 -8.73 -5.30 -0.60
N PHE A 203 -8.88 -4.41 0.39
CA PHE A 203 -9.55 -3.12 0.20
C PHE A 203 -8.83 -2.20 -0.80
N MET A 204 -7.51 -2.05 -0.68
CA MET A 204 -6.75 -1.21 -1.61
C MET A 204 -6.79 -1.75 -3.04
N ILE A 205 -6.71 -3.07 -3.24
CA ILE A 205 -6.86 -3.66 -4.58
C ILE A 205 -8.25 -3.38 -5.15
N SER A 206 -9.32 -3.48 -4.34
CA SER A 206 -10.69 -3.34 -4.83
C SER A 206 -11.00 -1.92 -5.34
N ILE A 207 -10.45 -0.90 -4.68
CA ILE A 207 -10.71 0.51 -5.05
C ILE A 207 -9.78 1.04 -6.15
N LEU A 208 -8.70 0.32 -6.49
CA LEU A 208 -7.68 0.75 -7.44
C LEU A 208 -8.22 1.04 -8.87
N PRO A 209 -9.08 0.18 -9.46
CA PRO A 209 -9.49 0.34 -10.85
C PRO A 209 -10.34 1.58 -11.11
N GLY A 210 -11.24 1.93 -10.19
CA GLY A 210 -12.22 3.00 -10.39
C GLY A 210 -11.55 4.36 -10.58
N GLY A 211 -10.73 4.78 -9.62
CA GLY A 211 -10.02 6.06 -9.70
C GLY A 211 -9.00 6.11 -10.83
N PHE A 212 -8.34 4.98 -11.13
CA PHE A 212 -7.41 4.90 -12.26
C PHE A 212 -8.13 5.10 -13.59
N ALA A 213 -9.25 4.39 -13.81
CA ALA A 213 -10.03 4.49 -15.03
C ALA A 213 -10.56 5.92 -15.23
N TYR A 214 -11.06 6.54 -14.15
CA TYR A 214 -11.52 7.93 -14.18
C TYR A 214 -10.40 8.88 -14.63
N ILE A 215 -9.21 8.80 -14.03
CA ILE A 215 -8.10 9.70 -14.36
C ILE A 215 -7.53 9.44 -15.75
N VAL A 216 -7.49 8.21 -16.22
CA VAL A 216 -7.02 7.90 -17.58
C VAL A 216 -8.01 8.41 -18.64
N THR A 217 -9.31 8.34 -18.38
CA THR A 217 -10.34 8.74 -19.35
C THR A 217 -10.80 10.20 -19.22
N LEU A 218 -10.37 10.91 -18.17
CA LEU A 218 -10.74 12.30 -17.91
C LEU A 218 -10.39 13.22 -19.09
N ASP A 219 -11.40 13.78 -19.75
CA ASP A 219 -11.22 14.79 -20.79
C ASP A 219 -10.83 16.14 -20.19
N ILE A 220 -9.53 16.45 -20.24
CA ILE A 220 -8.94 17.67 -19.71
C ILE A 220 -9.48 18.91 -20.43
N ALA A 221 -9.78 18.83 -21.73
CA ALA A 221 -10.27 19.97 -22.49
C ALA A 221 -11.64 20.43 -21.96
N SER A 222 -12.48 19.46 -21.57
CA SER A 222 -13.81 19.71 -21.00
C SER A 222 -13.81 20.31 -19.59
N LEU A 223 -12.66 20.41 -18.91
CA LEU A 223 -12.57 20.97 -17.56
C LEU A 223 -12.56 22.51 -17.54
N THR A 224 -12.23 23.14 -18.68
CA THR A 224 -12.01 24.59 -18.74
C THR A 224 -13.28 25.36 -18.35
N GLY A 225 -13.16 26.22 -17.33
CA GLY A 225 -14.26 27.07 -16.88
C GLY A 225 -15.26 26.39 -15.92
N ASP A 226 -15.06 25.12 -15.57
CA ASP A 226 -15.89 24.40 -14.60
C ASP A 226 -15.10 24.12 -13.31
N PRO A 227 -15.21 24.98 -12.28
CA PRO A 227 -14.44 24.82 -11.05
C PRO A 227 -14.80 23.54 -10.28
N VAL A 228 -16.04 23.05 -10.40
CA VAL A 228 -16.47 21.83 -9.73
C VAL A 228 -15.79 20.62 -10.36
N ARG A 229 -15.83 20.51 -11.69
CA ARG A 229 -15.17 19.40 -12.39
C ARG A 229 -13.66 19.42 -12.24
N ILE A 230 -13.04 20.60 -12.22
CA ILE A 230 -11.60 20.74 -11.93
C ILE A 230 -11.29 20.21 -10.52
N SER A 231 -12.03 20.66 -9.51
CA SER A 231 -11.79 20.23 -8.13
C SER A 231 -12.03 18.74 -7.94
N SER A 232 -13.15 18.19 -8.45
CA SER A 232 -13.42 16.75 -8.40
C SER A 232 -12.33 15.94 -9.10
N GLY A 233 -11.87 16.38 -10.28
CA GLY A 233 -10.81 15.69 -11.02
C GLY A 233 -9.46 15.69 -10.29
N LEU A 234 -9.11 16.80 -9.65
CA LEU A 234 -7.89 16.91 -8.85
C LEU A 234 -7.97 16.08 -7.56
N ILE A 235 -9.12 16.08 -6.88
CA ILE A 235 -9.35 15.26 -5.69
C ILE A 235 -9.22 13.77 -6.05
N GLU A 236 -9.82 13.32 -7.14
CA GLU A 236 -9.71 11.94 -7.60
C GLU A 236 -8.27 11.57 -7.97
N LEU A 237 -7.52 12.48 -8.61
CA LEU A 237 -6.10 12.28 -8.90
C LEU A 237 -5.28 12.11 -7.61
N LEU A 238 -5.58 12.90 -6.59
CA LEU A 238 -4.90 12.83 -5.30
C LEU A 238 -5.22 11.54 -4.54
N PHE A 239 -6.47 11.06 -4.58
CA PHE A 239 -6.82 9.74 -4.04
C PHE A 239 -6.18 8.59 -4.83
N LEU A 240 -6.10 8.71 -6.16
CA LEU A 240 -5.36 7.73 -6.97
C LEU A 240 -3.88 7.68 -6.58
N ILE A 241 -3.25 8.85 -6.42
CA ILE A 241 -1.86 8.95 -5.94
C ILE A 241 -1.73 8.29 -4.56
N ASP A 242 -2.60 8.63 -3.61
CA ASP A 242 -2.60 8.07 -2.27
C ASP A 242 -2.65 6.54 -2.31
N VAL A 243 -3.67 5.97 -2.94
CA VAL A 243 -3.88 4.51 -2.99
C VAL A 243 -2.72 3.82 -3.72
N GLN A 244 -2.25 4.34 -4.85
CA GLN A 244 -1.16 3.71 -5.63
C GLN A 244 0.15 3.68 -4.83
N ILE A 245 0.53 4.79 -4.19
CA ILE A 245 1.79 4.87 -3.44
C ILE A 245 1.68 4.09 -2.12
N ALA A 246 0.56 4.23 -1.39
CA ALA A 246 0.28 3.45 -0.19
C ALA A 246 0.39 1.95 -0.47
N MET A 247 -0.25 1.48 -1.53
CA MET A 247 -0.30 0.08 -1.90
C MET A 247 1.07 -0.48 -2.26
N VAL A 248 1.94 0.29 -2.93
CA VAL A 248 3.34 -0.10 -3.14
C VAL A 248 4.06 -0.35 -1.81
N GLY A 249 3.99 0.60 -0.87
CA GLY A 249 4.59 0.42 0.47
C GLY A 249 3.97 -0.74 1.25
N TYR A 250 2.69 -1.00 1.02
CA TYR A 250 1.95 -2.10 1.62
C TYR A 250 2.35 -3.48 1.09
N LEU A 251 2.64 -3.58 -0.21
CA LEU A 251 3.02 -4.84 -0.86
C LEU A 251 4.51 -5.14 -0.70
N LEU A 252 5.38 -4.12 -0.73
CA LEU A 252 6.84 -4.27 -0.71
C LEU A 252 7.43 -4.28 0.71
N THR A 253 6.73 -4.93 1.65
CA THR A 253 7.15 -5.06 3.05
C THR A 253 8.26 -6.09 3.19
N MET A 254 9.50 -5.69 2.89
CA MET A 254 10.67 -6.56 2.87
C MET A 254 11.84 -5.95 3.63
N LYS A 255 12.56 -6.77 4.40
CA LYS A 255 13.74 -6.32 5.17
C LYS A 255 14.84 -5.68 4.30
N PRO A 256 15.21 -6.19 3.11
CA PRO A 256 16.20 -5.54 2.25
C PRO A 256 15.82 -4.12 1.79
N LEU A 257 14.52 -3.79 1.78
CA LEU A 257 14.03 -2.44 1.48
C LEU A 257 13.89 -1.57 2.73
N ASP A 258 14.22 -2.13 3.91
CA ASP A 258 14.01 -1.51 5.22
C ASP A 258 12.56 -1.01 5.40
N ALA A 259 11.62 -1.77 4.83
CA ALA A 259 10.18 -1.46 4.76
C ALA A 259 9.33 -2.51 5.52
N HIS A 260 9.93 -3.18 6.50
CA HIS A 260 9.25 -4.20 7.28
C HIS A 260 8.37 -3.58 8.38
N ILE A 261 7.25 -4.23 8.69
CA ILE A 261 6.35 -3.77 9.76
C ILE A 261 7.11 -3.79 11.09
N ARG A 262 7.03 -2.68 11.84
CA ARG A 262 7.66 -2.56 13.16
C ARG A 262 6.70 -2.91 14.29
N SER A 263 5.44 -2.48 14.17
CA SER A 263 4.41 -2.75 15.14
C SER A 263 3.02 -2.57 14.52
N ALA A 264 2.02 -3.16 15.18
CA ALA A 264 0.62 -2.90 14.92
C ALA A 264 -0.06 -2.57 16.26
N ASN A 265 -1.02 -1.63 16.24
CA ASN A 265 -1.65 -1.11 17.45
C ASN A 265 -2.25 -2.24 18.31
N PRO A 266 -1.90 -2.36 19.61
CA PRO A 266 -2.39 -3.46 20.44
C PRO A 266 -3.80 -3.23 21.01
N PHE A 267 -4.33 -2.00 20.94
CA PHE A 267 -5.59 -1.63 21.60
C PHE A 267 -6.80 -1.75 20.67
N ILE A 268 -7.82 -2.51 21.08
CA ILE A 268 -9.09 -2.68 20.34
C ILE A 268 -9.71 -1.34 19.94
N ALA A 269 -9.65 -0.32 20.80
CA ALA A 269 -10.20 1.01 20.51
C ALA A 269 -9.63 1.61 19.22
N GLY A 270 -8.33 1.46 18.96
CA GLY A 270 -7.73 1.96 17.71
C GLY A 270 -8.13 1.14 16.48
N TRP A 271 -8.39 -0.16 16.64
CA TRP A 271 -8.93 -1.00 15.56
C TRP A 271 -10.37 -0.61 15.22
N VAL A 272 -11.22 -0.43 16.23
CA VAL A 272 -12.61 0.03 16.02
C VAL A 272 -12.60 1.40 15.36
N ALA A 273 -11.81 2.35 15.85
CA ALA A 273 -11.69 3.69 15.26
C ALA A 273 -11.24 3.65 13.79
N ALA A 274 -10.38 2.70 13.40
CA ALA A 274 -10.02 2.51 12.00
C ALA A 274 -11.17 1.88 11.21
N LEU A 275 -11.73 0.75 11.66
CA LEU A 275 -12.70 -0.04 10.90
C LEU A 275 -13.99 0.74 10.60
N ILE A 276 -14.46 1.62 11.49
CA ILE A 276 -15.65 2.46 11.23
C ILE A 276 -15.51 3.39 10.01
N CYS A 277 -14.29 3.57 9.49
CA CYS A 277 -13.97 4.43 8.35
C CYS A 277 -13.76 3.64 7.04
N TYR A 278 -13.71 2.30 7.08
CA TYR A 278 -13.37 1.49 5.91
C TYR A 278 -14.41 0.41 5.62
N PRO A 279 -14.79 0.21 4.34
CA PRO A 279 -15.61 -0.93 3.95
C PRO A 279 -15.00 -2.27 4.41
N PRO A 280 -15.83 -3.25 4.82
CA PRO A 280 -17.30 -3.24 4.86
C PRO A 280 -17.89 -2.63 6.16
N PHE A 281 -17.07 -2.10 7.07
CA PHE A 281 -17.50 -1.62 8.39
C PHE A 281 -17.76 -0.12 8.44
N ILE A 282 -17.62 0.58 7.31
CA ILE A 282 -17.84 2.01 7.20
C ILE A 282 -19.26 2.36 7.67
N LEU A 283 -19.37 3.18 8.70
CA LEU A 283 -20.68 3.48 9.31
C LEU A 283 -21.43 4.60 8.58
N MET A 284 -20.69 5.56 8.02
CA MET A 284 -21.22 6.77 7.39
C MET A 284 -21.29 6.68 5.86
N GLY A 285 -20.90 5.54 5.28
CA GLY A 285 -20.97 5.30 3.84
C GLY A 285 -22.41 5.10 3.36
N ASP A 286 -22.59 5.02 2.05
CA ASP A 286 -23.91 4.79 1.46
C ASP A 286 -24.57 3.51 1.98
N GLY A 287 -25.85 3.62 2.36
CA GLY A 287 -26.59 2.55 3.02
C GLY A 287 -26.14 2.21 4.45
N GLY A 288 -25.14 2.90 5.00
CA GLY A 288 -24.62 2.70 6.34
C GLY A 288 -25.56 3.18 7.47
N PRO A 289 -25.41 2.66 8.69
CA PRO A 289 -26.29 2.99 9.82
C PRO A 289 -26.19 4.44 10.30
N LEU A 290 -25.08 5.13 10.00
CA LEU A 290 -24.86 6.54 10.30
C LEU A 290 -24.79 7.40 9.03
N ASN A 291 -25.34 6.90 7.92
CA ASN A 291 -25.40 7.66 6.67
C ASN A 291 -26.33 8.87 6.82
N TYR A 292 -25.77 10.08 6.77
CA TYR A 292 -26.51 11.33 6.89
C TYR A 292 -26.83 11.98 5.52
N HIS A 293 -26.45 11.35 4.41
CA HIS A 293 -26.72 11.85 3.06
C HIS A 293 -28.21 11.84 2.66
N PRO A 294 -29.06 10.85 3.06
CA PRO A 294 -30.46 10.82 2.65
C PRO A 294 -31.21 12.12 3.01
N GLY A 295 -31.82 12.75 2.01
CA GLY A 295 -32.55 14.02 2.18
C GLY A 295 -31.67 15.27 2.30
N THR A 296 -30.37 15.16 2.02
CA THR A 296 -29.42 16.29 1.96
C THR A 296 -28.81 16.43 0.56
N ALA A 297 -27.84 17.35 0.40
CA ALA A 297 -27.13 17.58 -0.86
C ALA A 297 -25.68 17.99 -0.60
N ASP A 298 -24.82 17.89 -1.61
CA ASP A 298 -23.40 18.24 -1.51
C ASP A 298 -23.15 19.74 -1.69
N TRP A 299 -21.93 20.16 -1.35
CA TRP A 299 -21.46 21.55 -1.48
C TRP A 299 -21.66 22.13 -2.90
N THR A 300 -21.61 21.29 -3.93
CA THR A 300 -21.83 21.68 -5.33
C THR A 300 -23.25 22.16 -5.59
N TYR A 301 -24.23 21.56 -4.90
CA TYR A 301 -25.63 21.97 -4.94
C TYR A 301 -25.86 23.23 -4.12
N TRP A 302 -25.41 23.26 -2.87
CA TRP A 302 -25.66 24.39 -1.97
C TRP A 302 -24.99 25.70 -2.42
N LEU A 303 -23.84 25.60 -3.09
CA LEU A 303 -23.12 26.76 -3.61
C LEU A 303 -23.42 27.05 -5.09
N GLN A 304 -24.45 26.40 -5.67
CA GLN A 304 -24.88 26.65 -7.03
C GLN A 304 -25.22 28.13 -7.24
N GLY A 305 -24.78 28.71 -8.38
CA GLY A 305 -24.98 30.13 -8.67
C GLY A 305 -23.96 31.07 -8.01
N HIS A 306 -23.02 30.55 -7.21
CA HIS A 306 -21.95 31.32 -6.59
C HIS A 306 -20.54 30.86 -7.05
N PRO A 307 -20.08 31.23 -8.26
CA PRO A 307 -18.84 30.72 -8.85
C PRO A 307 -17.59 30.93 -8.00
N LEU A 308 -17.46 32.10 -7.36
CA LEU A 308 -16.31 32.39 -6.50
C LEU A 308 -16.28 31.48 -5.26
N LEU A 309 -17.43 31.20 -4.65
CA LEU A 309 -17.51 30.29 -3.50
C LEU A 309 -17.18 28.85 -3.92
N LEU A 310 -17.65 28.40 -5.09
CA LEU A 310 -17.30 27.09 -5.64
C LEU A 310 -15.79 26.95 -5.86
N ILE A 311 -15.13 27.98 -6.42
CA ILE A 311 -13.68 28.00 -6.62
C ILE A 311 -12.94 27.92 -5.28
N VAL A 312 -13.30 28.77 -4.32
CA VAL A 312 -12.63 28.83 -3.01
C VAL A 312 -12.81 27.52 -2.25
N TRP A 313 -14.03 26.99 -2.23
CA TRP A 313 -14.34 25.73 -1.54
C TRP A 313 -13.65 24.55 -2.20
N GLY A 314 -13.73 24.45 -3.53
CA GLY A 314 -13.05 23.41 -4.29
C GLY A 314 -11.53 23.47 -4.14
N ALA A 315 -10.92 24.65 -4.15
CA ALA A 315 -9.49 24.82 -3.91
C ALA A 315 -9.08 24.40 -2.49
N LEU A 316 -9.89 24.75 -1.48
CA LEU A 316 -9.67 24.32 -0.10
C LEU A 316 -9.69 22.79 0.00
N LEU A 317 -10.67 22.12 -0.60
CA LEU A 317 -10.76 20.66 -0.61
C LEU A 317 -9.54 20.04 -1.30
N VAL A 318 -9.14 20.53 -2.48
CA VAL A 318 -7.94 20.05 -3.19
C VAL A 318 -6.68 20.21 -2.34
N VAL A 319 -6.51 21.34 -1.66
CA VAL A 319 -5.34 21.57 -0.78
C VAL A 319 -5.34 20.60 0.40
N LEU A 320 -6.48 20.41 1.07
CA LEU A 320 -6.59 19.48 2.20
C LEU A 320 -6.33 18.03 1.76
N THR A 321 -6.92 17.60 0.64
CA THR A 321 -6.65 16.29 0.05
C THR A 321 -5.19 16.17 -0.38
N GLY A 322 -4.58 17.25 -0.87
CA GLY A 322 -3.18 17.29 -1.25
C GLY A 322 -2.24 17.09 -0.06
N ILE A 323 -2.53 17.73 1.08
CA ILE A 323 -1.79 17.52 2.34
C ILE A 323 -1.94 16.07 2.81
N TYR A 324 -3.16 15.53 2.74
CA TYR A 324 -3.46 14.14 3.07
C TYR A 324 -2.64 13.16 2.20
N ALA A 325 -2.72 13.27 0.86
CA ALA A 325 -1.99 12.40 -0.06
C ALA A 325 -0.47 12.57 0.07
N TRP A 326 0.01 13.77 0.38
CA TRP A 326 1.43 14.03 0.60
C TRP A 326 2.00 13.27 1.80
N ALA A 327 1.18 13.04 2.85
CA ALA A 327 1.58 12.20 3.97
C ALA A 327 1.92 10.77 3.50
N THR A 328 1.17 10.22 2.56
CA THR A 328 1.47 8.91 1.96
C THR A 328 2.70 8.96 1.07
N VAL A 329 2.81 9.98 0.21
CA VAL A 329 3.96 10.15 -0.68
C VAL A 329 5.26 10.22 0.12
N ILE A 330 5.30 10.96 1.23
CA ILE A 330 6.53 11.13 2.01
C ILE A 330 6.97 9.83 2.72
N PHE A 331 6.03 8.97 3.12
CA PHE A 331 6.36 7.64 3.64
C PHE A 331 6.82 6.67 2.53
N GLY A 332 6.33 6.85 1.32
CA GLY A 332 6.73 6.08 0.14
C GLY A 332 6.68 4.58 0.41
N ILE A 333 7.82 3.89 0.20
CA ILE A 333 7.87 2.42 0.33
C ILE A 333 7.73 1.93 1.77
N ARG A 334 7.82 2.82 2.77
CA ARG A 334 7.68 2.50 4.20
C ARG A 334 6.33 2.90 4.77
N PHE A 335 5.31 3.04 3.92
CA PHE A 335 3.95 3.34 4.34
C PHE A 335 3.37 2.28 5.31
N SER A 336 3.81 1.02 5.22
CA SER A 336 3.26 -0.11 5.96
C SER A 336 3.64 -0.20 7.45
#